data_AF-A0A8J4SY78-F1
#
_entry.id   AF-A0A8J4SY78-F1
#
_cell.length_a   1.000
_cell.length_b   1.000
_cell.length_c   1.000
_cell.angle_alpha   90.00
_cell.angle_beta   90.00
_cell.angle_gamma   90.00
#
_symmetry.space_group_name_H-M   'P 1'
#
loop_
_entity.id
_entity.type
_entity.pdbx_description
1 polymer ?
#
loop_
_entity_poly.entity_id
_entity_poly.type
_entity_poly.pdbx_seq_one_letter_code
_entity_poly.pdbx_strand_id
1 'polypeptide(L)'
;MRRAVSVSVRVLSDLLSFAALFIAMGVLQRIQPFRLGYFPNDSTITLPARSSTVTNYVLYAVTSVSIIITIVAIETAIAWEYIHMKKAGIPIVLYSIYDYLLVAFFGYFATILITDVGKVAVGRLRPHFVDACGPVPVNTTLLGYVSTYRCQKNPEKLFELMKSFPSGHSSTAIYSAVFLFVSS
;
A
#
# COMPACT_ATOMS: atom_id res chain seq x y z
N MET A 1 -19.87 -21.19 -27.68
CA MET A 1 -19.02 -20.05 -28.10
C MET A 1 -19.24 -18.78 -27.27
N ARG A 2 -20.44 -18.17 -27.20
CA ARG A 2 -20.67 -16.91 -26.43
C ARG A 2 -20.23 -16.93 -24.95
N ARG A 3 -20.43 -18.06 -24.24
CA ARG A 3 -20.10 -18.21 -22.81
C ARG A 3 -18.59 -18.32 -22.53
N ALA A 4 -17.82 -18.88 -23.47
CA ALA A 4 -16.37 -18.95 -23.37
C ALA A 4 -15.76 -17.55 -23.61
N VAL A 5 -16.26 -16.85 -24.63
CA VAL A 5 -15.85 -15.47 -24.93
C VAL A 5 -16.11 -14.53 -23.74
N SER A 6 -17.25 -14.64 -23.06
CA SER A 6 -17.54 -13.80 -21.88
C SER A 6 -16.60 -14.08 -20.69
N VAL A 7 -16.19 -15.33 -20.47
CA VAL A 7 -15.25 -15.68 -19.39
C VAL A 7 -13.85 -15.20 -19.73
N SER A 8 -13.39 -15.41 -20.97
CA SER A 8 -12.08 -14.93 -21.43
C SER A 8 -11.96 -13.41 -21.36
N VAL A 9 -13.02 -12.67 -21.73
CA VAL A 9 -13.04 -11.20 -21.63
C VAL A 9 -12.96 -10.72 -20.17
N ARG A 10 -13.65 -11.39 -19.24
CA ARG A 10 -13.57 -11.07 -17.80
C ARG A 10 -12.16 -11.25 -17.25
N VAL A 11 -11.58 -12.43 -17.45
CA VAL A 11 -10.22 -12.73 -16.99
C VAL A 11 -9.19 -11.76 -17.59
N LEU A 12 -9.33 -11.42 -18.87
CA LEU A 12 -8.48 -10.44 -19.52
C LEU A 12 -8.64 -9.04 -18.89
N SER A 13 -9.87 -8.61 -18.62
CA SER A 13 -10.16 -7.34 -17.96
C SER A 13 -9.53 -7.27 -16.56
N ASP A 14 -9.62 -8.37 -15.79
CA ASP A 14 -9.04 -8.44 -14.46
C ASP A 14 -7.51 -8.35 -14.51
N LEU A 15 -6.88 -9.13 -15.39
CA LEU A 15 -5.43 -9.11 -15.61
C LEU A 15 -4.94 -7.72 -16.03
N LEU A 16 -5.65 -7.05 -16.93
CA LEU A 16 -5.32 -5.68 -17.35
C LEU A 16 -5.46 -4.69 -16.19
N SER A 17 -6.46 -4.86 -15.33
CA SER A 17 -6.69 -3.99 -14.18
C SER A 17 -5.57 -4.12 -13.15
N PHE A 18 -5.13 -5.35 -12.83
CA PHE A 18 -3.96 -5.57 -11.97
C PHE A 18 -2.67 -5.06 -12.63
N ALA A 19 -2.46 -5.31 -13.92
CA ALA A 19 -1.30 -4.81 -14.64
C ALA A 19 -1.23 -3.27 -14.57
N ALA A 20 -2.35 -2.58 -14.79
CA ALA A 20 -2.42 -1.13 -14.66
C ALA A 20 -2.07 -0.63 -13.25
N LEU A 21 -2.57 -1.29 -12.20
CA LEU A 21 -2.22 -0.96 -10.82
C LEU A 21 -0.71 -1.13 -10.55
N PHE A 22 -0.12 -2.26 -10.94
CA PHE A 22 1.30 -2.51 -10.72
C PHE A 22 2.19 -1.55 -11.52
N ILE A 23 1.81 -1.21 -12.75
CA ILE A 23 2.50 -0.20 -13.55
C ILE A 23 2.43 1.16 -12.85
N ALA A 24 1.24 1.57 -12.39
CA ALA A 24 1.07 2.85 -11.68
C ALA A 24 1.92 2.92 -10.40
N MET A 25 1.95 1.84 -9.61
CA MET A 25 2.80 1.73 -8.42
C MET A 25 4.30 1.85 -8.78
N GLY A 26 4.74 1.14 -9.83
CA GLY A 26 6.13 1.19 -10.31
C GLY A 26 6.54 2.58 -10.78
N VAL A 27 5.66 3.28 -11.49
CA VAL A 27 5.89 4.67 -11.93
C VAL A 27 6.00 5.60 -10.71
N LEU A 28 5.08 5.50 -9.74
CA LEU A 28 5.09 6.35 -8.53
C LEU A 28 6.37 6.22 -7.71
N GLN A 29 6.98 5.04 -7.66
CA GLN A 29 8.25 4.85 -6.95
C GLN A 29 9.40 5.66 -7.56
N ARG A 30 9.31 6.02 -8.84
CA ARG A 30 10.30 6.84 -9.54
C ARG A 30 10.02 8.34 -9.44
N ILE A 31 8.82 8.74 -9.02
CA ILE A 31 8.45 10.15 -8.87
C ILE A 31 9.09 10.72 -7.60
N GLN A 32 9.69 11.90 -7.73
CA GLN A 32 10.25 12.62 -6.59
C GLN A 32 9.12 13.16 -5.70
N PRO A 33 9.13 12.91 -4.38
CA PRO A 33 8.18 13.50 -3.46
C PRO A 33 8.25 15.03 -3.47
N PHE A 34 7.13 15.68 -3.18
CA PHE A 34 7.10 17.12 -3.00
C PHE A 34 8.13 17.59 -1.97
N ARG A 35 8.97 18.56 -2.32
CA ARG A 35 10.03 19.06 -1.44
C ARG A 35 9.48 20.02 -0.40
N LEU A 36 9.12 19.47 0.75
CA LEU A 36 8.82 20.27 1.94
C LEU A 36 10.13 20.70 2.61
N GLY A 37 10.23 22.00 2.93
CA GLY A 37 11.26 22.54 3.82
C GLY A 37 10.96 22.26 5.30
N TYR A 38 11.84 22.74 6.18
CA TYR A 38 11.72 22.54 7.62
C TYR A 38 12.21 23.75 8.43
N PHE A 39 11.83 23.80 9.70
CA PHE A 39 12.38 24.74 10.66
C PHE A 39 13.50 24.07 11.47
N PRO A 40 14.67 24.71 11.64
CA PRO A 40 15.79 24.12 12.38
C PRO A 40 15.46 23.74 13.85
N ASN A 41 14.52 24.45 14.48
CA ASN A 41 14.08 24.19 15.86
C ASN A 41 12.92 23.18 15.98
N ASP A 42 12.58 22.47 14.90
CA ASP A 42 11.50 21.48 14.93
C ASP A 42 11.98 20.16 15.57
N SER A 43 11.53 19.88 16.79
CA SER A 43 11.86 18.65 17.52
C SER A 43 11.15 17.41 16.99
N THR A 44 10.16 17.56 16.10
CA THR A 44 9.42 16.42 15.53
C THR A 44 10.21 15.65 14.48
N ILE A 45 11.27 16.25 13.92
CA ILE A 45 12.14 15.67 12.87
C ILE A 45 13.55 15.29 13.37
N THR A 46 13.81 15.44 14.67
CA THR A 46 15.12 15.19 15.32
C THR A 46 15.15 13.90 16.13
N LEU A 47 14.13 13.04 16.01
CA LEU A 47 14.09 11.77 16.72
C LEU A 47 15.23 10.83 16.21
N PRO A 48 15.85 10.03 17.11
CA PRO A 48 16.92 9.13 16.71
C PRO A 48 16.40 8.06 15.75
N ALA A 49 17.19 7.70 14.75
CA ALA A 49 16.85 6.62 13.83
C ALA A 49 16.76 5.29 14.61
N ARG A 50 15.57 4.71 14.65
CA ARG A 50 15.34 3.36 15.19
C ARG A 50 15.01 2.40 14.07
N SER A 51 15.50 1.17 14.19
CA SER A 51 15.08 0.08 13.31
C SER A 51 13.58 -0.14 13.45
N SER A 52 12.91 -0.39 12.33
CA SER A 52 11.47 -0.67 12.32
C SER A 52 11.15 -1.91 13.16
N THR A 53 10.28 -1.78 14.16
CA THR A 53 9.80 -2.91 14.98
C THR A 53 9.04 -3.94 14.16
N VAL A 54 8.37 -3.51 13.08
CA VAL A 54 7.68 -4.35 12.11
C VAL A 54 8.12 -3.94 10.71
N THR A 55 8.59 -4.91 9.92
CA THR A 55 8.97 -4.67 8.52
C THR A 55 7.72 -4.62 7.64
N ASN A 56 7.75 -3.79 6.58
CA ASN A 56 6.62 -3.67 5.66
C ASN A 56 6.21 -5.03 5.06
N TYR A 57 7.19 -5.89 4.76
CA TYR A 57 6.96 -7.22 4.22
C TYR A 57 6.15 -8.12 5.17
N VAL A 58 6.49 -8.12 6.46
CA VAL A 58 5.75 -8.91 7.46
C VAL A 58 4.31 -8.43 7.55
N LEU A 59 4.08 -7.11 7.54
CA LEU A 59 2.72 -6.59 7.59
C LEU A 59 1.90 -6.97 6.36
N TYR A 60 2.46 -6.79 5.15
CA TYR A 60 1.77 -7.17 3.92
C TYR A 60 1.46 -8.66 3.89
N ALA A 61 2.41 -9.51 4.29
CA ALA A 61 2.19 -10.95 4.38
C ALA A 61 1.06 -11.30 5.38
N VAL A 62 1.11 -10.77 6.60
CA VAL A 62 0.12 -11.06 7.64
C VAL A 62 -1.28 -10.62 7.22
N THR A 63 -1.42 -9.39 6.71
CA THR A 63 -2.72 -8.86 6.26
C THR A 63 -3.28 -9.64 5.07
N SER A 64 -2.45 -9.97 4.06
CA SER A 64 -2.89 -10.80 2.93
C SER A 64 -3.31 -12.21 3.35
N VAL A 65 -2.53 -12.87 4.23
CA VAL A 65 -2.88 -14.21 4.75
C VAL A 65 -4.18 -14.16 5.55
N SER A 66 -4.37 -13.13 6.38
CA SER A 66 -5.61 -12.94 7.14
C SER A 66 -6.82 -12.81 6.24
N ILE A 67 -6.73 -12.05 5.13
CA ILE A 67 -7.81 -11.90 4.15
C ILE A 67 -8.13 -13.24 3.46
N ILE A 68 -7.10 -14.00 3.07
CA ILE A 68 -7.31 -15.30 2.41
C ILE A 68 -8.03 -16.28 3.35
N ILE A 69 -7.53 -16.42 4.59
CA ILE A 69 -8.08 -17.38 5.56
C ILE A 69 -9.54 -17.09 5.86
N THR A 70 -9.88 -15.83 6.07
CA THR A 70 -11.24 -15.40 6.41
C THR A 70 -12.21 -15.58 5.26
N ILE A 71 -11.86 -15.18 4.04
CA ILE A 71 -12.71 -15.41 2.85
C ILE A 71 -12.94 -16.90 2.66
N VAL A 72 -11.88 -17.72 2.73
CA VAL A 72 -12.02 -19.18 2.58
C VAL A 72 -12.91 -19.74 3.69
N ALA A 73 -12.73 -19.34 4.95
CA ALA A 73 -13.55 -19.81 6.06
C ALA A 73 -15.02 -19.42 5.91
N ILE A 74 -15.32 -18.17 5.53
CA ILE A 74 -16.69 -17.67 5.34
C ILE A 74 -17.37 -18.38 4.18
N GLU A 75 -16.73 -18.42 3.01
CA GLU A 75 -17.32 -19.04 1.81
C GLU A 75 -17.53 -20.55 2.00
N THR A 76 -16.63 -21.24 2.70
CA THR A 76 -16.80 -22.67 3.01
C THR A 76 -17.86 -22.92 4.07
N ALA A 77 -18.02 -22.03 5.04
CA ALA A 77 -19.09 -22.11 6.04
C ALA A 77 -20.48 -21.87 5.40
N ILE A 78 -20.61 -20.86 4.53
CA ILE A 78 -21.87 -20.57 3.81
C ILE A 78 -22.21 -21.71 2.86
N ALA A 79 -21.22 -22.22 2.12
CA ALA A 79 -21.42 -23.27 1.15
C ALA A 79 -21.37 -24.68 1.74
N TRP A 80 -21.42 -24.83 3.07
CA TRP A 80 -21.29 -26.13 3.75
C TRP A 80 -22.25 -27.18 3.20
N GLU A 81 -23.51 -26.81 2.96
CA GLU A 81 -24.54 -27.71 2.43
C GLU A 81 -24.38 -28.01 0.93
N TYR A 82 -23.69 -27.13 0.18
CA TYR A 82 -23.52 -27.22 -1.28
C TYR A 82 -22.09 -27.52 -1.69
N ILE A 83 -21.20 -27.89 -0.76
CA ILE A 83 -19.76 -28.04 -1.01
C ILE A 83 -19.44 -29.13 -2.03
N HIS A 84 -20.32 -30.14 -2.13
CA HIS A 84 -20.22 -31.23 -3.09
C HIS A 84 -20.78 -30.89 -4.48
N MET A 85 -21.47 -29.76 -4.64
CA MET A 85 -22.03 -29.35 -5.92
C MET A 85 -20.92 -28.85 -6.85
N LYS A 86 -20.78 -29.51 -8.00
CA LYS A 86 -19.80 -29.16 -9.04
C LYS A 86 -20.49 -28.56 -10.25
N LYS A 87 -19.92 -27.49 -10.78
CA LYS A 87 -20.30 -26.90 -12.07
C LYS A 87 -19.11 -27.04 -13.02
N ALA A 88 -19.31 -27.73 -14.14
CA ALA A 88 -18.25 -28.02 -15.11
C ALA A 88 -17.02 -28.73 -14.49
N GLY A 89 -17.24 -29.61 -13.49
CA GLY A 89 -16.18 -30.37 -12.81
C GLY A 89 -15.49 -29.63 -11.65
N ILE A 90 -15.74 -28.33 -11.48
CA ILE A 90 -15.17 -27.49 -10.42
C ILE A 90 -16.24 -27.26 -9.33
N PRO A 91 -15.94 -27.40 -8.03
CA PRO A 91 -16.88 -27.09 -6.97
C PRO A 91 -17.27 -25.61 -7.03
N ILE A 92 -18.57 -25.32 -6.89
CA ILE A 92 -19.12 -23.96 -7.04
C ILE A 92 -18.47 -22.97 -6.05
N VAL A 93 -18.10 -23.46 -4.87
CA VAL A 93 -17.41 -22.71 -3.82
C VAL A 93 -16.09 -22.08 -4.30
N LEU A 94 -15.33 -22.77 -5.15
CA LEU A 94 -14.07 -22.23 -5.69
C LEU A 94 -14.29 -21.02 -6.61
N TYR A 95 -15.40 -21.00 -7.34
CA TYR A 95 -15.74 -19.86 -8.19
C TYR A 95 -16.09 -18.63 -7.32
N SER A 96 -16.84 -18.84 -6.24
CA SER A 96 -17.16 -17.77 -5.28
C SER A 96 -15.90 -17.22 -4.61
N ILE A 97 -15.07 -18.11 -4.06
CA ILE A 97 -13.78 -17.74 -3.43
C ILE A 97 -12.91 -16.94 -4.40
N TYR A 98 -12.82 -17.35 -5.67
CA TYR A 98 -12.05 -16.63 -6.68
C TYR A 98 -12.55 -15.19 -6.87
N ASP A 99 -13.87 -14.99 -7.06
CA ASP A 99 -14.45 -13.66 -7.28
C ASP A 99 -14.24 -12.75 -6.06
N TYR A 100 -14.43 -13.26 -4.83
CA TYR A 100 -14.19 -12.49 -3.60
C TYR A 100 -12.70 -12.14 -3.39
N LEU A 101 -11.80 -13.08 -3.61
CA LEU A 101 -10.36 -12.82 -3.53
C LEU A 101 -9.92 -11.77 -4.54
N LEU A 102 -10.47 -11.80 -5.75
CA LEU A 102 -10.14 -10.86 -6.81
C LEU A 102 -10.50 -9.42 -6.40
N VAL A 103 -11.71 -9.22 -5.86
CA VAL A 103 -12.16 -7.91 -5.36
C VAL A 103 -11.33 -7.47 -4.14
N ALA A 104 -11.05 -8.38 -3.22
CA ALA A 104 -10.26 -8.11 -2.01
C ALA A 104 -8.84 -7.65 -2.35
N PHE A 105 -8.13 -8.38 -3.21
CA PHE A 105 -6.76 -8.01 -3.58
C PHE A 105 -6.72 -6.76 -4.45
N PHE A 106 -7.68 -6.57 -5.35
CA PHE A 106 -7.76 -5.35 -6.14
C PHE A 106 -7.89 -4.11 -5.24
N GLY A 107 -8.82 -4.14 -4.28
CA GLY A 107 -8.99 -3.05 -3.32
C GLY A 107 -7.78 -2.86 -2.40
N TYR A 108 -7.12 -3.95 -2.01
CA TYR A 108 -5.89 -3.93 -1.21
C TYR A 108 -4.77 -3.17 -1.93
N PHE A 109 -4.47 -3.54 -3.18
CA PHE A 109 -3.43 -2.87 -3.98
C PHE A 109 -3.83 -1.44 -4.35
N ALA A 110 -5.11 -1.17 -4.63
CA ALA A 110 -5.59 0.20 -4.84
C ALA A 110 -5.39 1.08 -3.61
N THR A 111 -5.58 0.55 -2.39
CA THR A 111 -5.33 1.28 -1.15
C THR A 111 -3.85 1.61 -0.96
N ILE A 112 -2.96 0.67 -1.29
CA ILE A 112 -1.51 0.91 -1.27
C ILE A 112 -1.16 2.02 -2.27
N LEU A 113 -1.69 1.93 -3.49
CA LEU A 113 -1.47 2.93 -4.55
C LEU A 113 -1.88 4.33 -4.08
N ILE A 114 -3.11 4.48 -3.57
CA ILE A 114 -3.62 5.77 -3.08
C ILE A 114 -2.75 6.31 -1.94
N THR A 115 -2.30 5.44 -1.03
CA THR A 115 -1.44 5.83 0.08
C THR A 115 -0.07 6.31 -0.42
N ASP A 116 0.49 5.66 -1.43
CA ASP A 116 1.76 6.05 -2.04
C ASP A 116 1.65 7.35 -2.85
N VAL A 117 0.54 7.56 -3.55
CA VAL A 117 0.21 8.87 -4.14
C VAL A 117 0.19 9.95 -3.07
N GLY A 118 -0.50 9.70 -1.95
CA GLY A 118 -0.54 10.64 -0.82
C GLY A 118 0.85 10.96 -0.28
N LYS A 119 1.74 9.96 -0.18
CA LYS A 119 3.11 10.18 0.31
C LYS A 119 3.92 11.06 -0.61
N VAL A 120 3.80 10.85 -1.92
CA VAL A 120 4.49 11.66 -2.94
C VAL A 120 3.92 13.08 -2.98
N ALA A 121 2.60 13.22 -2.87
CA ALA A 121 1.90 14.50 -2.91
C ALA A 121 2.18 15.37 -1.68
N VAL A 122 2.16 14.78 -0.47
CA VAL A 122 2.38 15.52 0.78
C VAL A 122 3.86 15.78 1.03
N GLY A 123 4.74 14.80 0.75
CA GLY A 123 6.19 14.99 0.88
C GLY A 123 6.69 15.25 2.30
N ARG A 124 5.94 14.83 3.33
CA ARG A 124 6.27 15.12 4.73
C ARG A 124 7.52 14.37 5.17
N LEU A 125 8.36 15.08 5.91
CA LEU A 125 9.61 14.57 6.48
C LEU A 125 9.32 13.51 7.56
N ARG A 126 10.18 12.48 7.63
CA ARG A 126 10.13 11.46 8.68
C ARG A 126 10.68 12.01 10.00
N PRO A 127 10.24 11.45 11.14
CA PRO A 127 10.68 11.94 12.44
C PRO A 127 12.18 11.81 12.70
N HIS A 128 12.86 10.88 12.01
CA HIS A 128 14.31 10.66 12.08
C HIS A 128 15.08 11.32 10.91
N PHE A 129 14.47 12.31 10.27
CA PHE A 129 15.04 12.96 9.09
C PHE A 129 16.40 13.60 9.40
N VAL A 130 16.52 14.38 10.49
CA VAL A 130 17.76 15.10 10.80
C VAL A 130 18.92 14.14 11.06
N ASP A 131 18.67 13.06 11.79
CA ASP A 131 19.68 12.06 12.11
C ASP A 131 20.13 11.26 10.88
N ALA A 132 19.18 10.83 10.04
CA ALA A 132 19.45 9.99 8.86
C ALA A 132 20.02 10.76 7.66
N CYS A 133 19.55 11.99 7.42
CA CYS A 133 19.96 12.84 6.30
C CYS A 133 21.18 13.72 6.65
N GLY A 134 21.24 14.27 7.87
CA GLY A 134 22.16 15.36 8.22
C GLY A 134 21.97 16.56 7.29
N PRO A 135 20.83 17.28 7.37
CA PRO A 135 20.48 18.28 6.38
C PRO A 135 21.35 19.54 6.52
N VAL A 136 22.00 19.92 5.42
CA VAL A 136 22.75 21.17 5.29
C VAL A 136 21.86 22.19 4.57
N PRO A 137 21.53 23.34 5.20
CA PRO A 137 20.69 24.36 4.58
C PRO A 137 21.40 24.98 3.38
N VAL A 138 20.68 25.15 2.27
CA VAL A 138 21.17 25.84 1.06
C VAL A 138 20.53 27.22 0.93
N ASN A 139 19.23 27.33 1.22
CA ASN A 139 18.52 28.59 1.26
C ASN A 139 17.63 28.63 2.51
N THR A 140 17.68 29.77 3.21
CA THR A 140 16.93 30.00 4.44
C THR A 140 16.24 31.35 4.32
N THR A 141 14.95 31.40 4.60
CA THR A 141 14.20 32.65 4.58
C THR A 141 14.52 33.49 5.82
N LEU A 142 14.16 34.78 5.78
CA LEU A 142 14.35 35.73 6.88
C LEU A 142 13.71 35.27 8.21
N LEU A 143 12.68 34.43 8.14
CA LEU A 143 11.99 33.85 9.30
C LEU A 143 12.64 32.55 9.81
N GLY A 144 13.79 32.16 9.25
CA GLY A 144 14.52 30.95 9.66
C GLY A 144 13.99 29.64 9.06
N TYR A 145 13.09 29.69 8.06
CA TYR A 145 12.61 28.49 7.37
C TYR A 145 13.60 28.06 6.28
N VAL A 146 14.01 26.79 6.32
CA VAL A 146 14.90 26.20 5.32
C VAL A 146 14.07 25.64 4.18
N SER A 147 14.01 26.37 3.05
CA SER A 147 13.25 25.97 1.86
C SER A 147 13.98 24.93 1.01
N THR A 148 15.31 24.96 1.01
CA THR A 148 16.15 24.02 0.25
C THR A 148 17.32 23.55 1.09
N TYR A 149 17.61 22.26 1.00
CA TYR A 149 18.64 21.59 1.79
C TYR A 149 19.27 20.44 0.99
N ARG A 150 20.45 20.00 1.42
CA ARG A 150 21.14 18.81 0.91
C ARG A 150 21.40 17.84 2.06
N CYS A 151 21.29 16.53 1.81
CA CYS A 151 21.69 15.53 2.79
C CYS A 151 23.19 15.28 2.72
N GLN A 152 23.86 15.32 3.87
CA GLN A 152 25.28 15.01 3.99
C GLN A 152 25.55 13.51 4.12
N LYS A 153 24.73 12.78 4.89
CA LYS A 153 25.00 11.37 5.23
C LYS A 153 24.51 10.38 4.15
N ASN A 154 23.24 10.51 3.73
CA ASN A 154 22.58 9.53 2.85
C ASN A 154 21.71 10.22 1.77
N PRO A 155 22.32 10.81 0.73
CA PRO A 155 21.57 11.54 -0.30
C PRO A 155 20.60 10.64 -1.08
N GLU A 156 20.92 9.37 -1.26
CA GLU A 156 20.06 8.41 -1.98
C GLU A 156 18.76 8.09 -1.23
N LYS A 157 18.78 8.15 0.11
CA LYS A 157 17.60 7.87 0.95
C LYS A 157 16.71 9.09 1.15
N LEU A 158 17.05 10.24 0.58
CA LEU A 158 16.29 11.48 0.76
C LEU A 158 14.81 11.28 0.42
N PHE A 159 14.50 10.62 -0.70
CA PHE A 159 13.10 10.39 -1.09
C PHE A 159 12.34 9.49 -0.13
N GLU A 160 12.99 8.53 0.53
CA GLU A 160 12.34 7.68 1.53
C GLU A 160 12.05 8.45 2.81
N LEU A 161 12.97 9.35 3.19
CA LEU A 161 12.81 10.20 4.36
C LEU A 161 11.71 11.25 4.20
N MET A 162 11.23 11.50 2.98
CA MET A 162 10.14 12.43 2.65
C MET A 162 8.77 11.73 2.48
N LYS A 163 8.69 10.43 2.77
CA LYS A 163 7.47 9.61 2.63
C LYS A 163 6.97 9.17 4.01
N SER A 164 6.71 10.13 4.91
CA SER A 164 6.25 9.83 6.28
C SER A 164 4.74 9.76 6.42
N PHE A 165 3.98 10.54 5.64
CA PHE A 165 2.52 10.59 5.69
C PHE A 165 1.92 10.53 4.30
N PRO A 166 0.79 9.80 4.12
CA PRO A 166 0.12 8.91 5.08
C PRO A 166 0.86 7.59 5.36
N SER A 167 0.49 6.91 6.46
CA SER A 167 1.12 5.65 6.91
C SER A 167 0.64 4.46 6.10
N GLY A 168 1.57 3.78 5.41
CA GLY A 168 1.30 2.52 4.69
C GLY A 168 0.71 1.44 5.58
N HIS A 169 1.28 1.27 6.79
CA HIS A 169 0.84 0.24 7.72
C HIS A 169 -0.60 0.46 8.20
N SER A 170 -0.94 1.72 8.49
CA SER A 170 -2.26 2.07 8.98
C SER A 170 -3.30 1.92 7.88
N SER A 171 -3.00 2.35 6.65
CA SER A 171 -3.90 2.18 5.50
C SER A 171 -4.23 0.71 5.23
N THR A 172 -3.22 -0.17 5.19
CA THR A 172 -3.45 -1.60 4.90
C THR A 172 -4.15 -2.32 6.05
N ALA A 173 -3.88 -1.94 7.30
CA ALA A 173 -4.57 -2.51 8.45
C ALA A 173 -6.06 -2.12 8.47
N ILE A 174 -6.38 -0.84 8.26
CA ILE A 174 -7.77 -0.35 8.20
C ILE A 174 -8.51 -1.00 7.04
N TYR A 175 -7.90 -1.06 5.85
CA TYR A 175 -8.52 -1.73 4.70
C TYR A 175 -8.87 -3.18 5.02
N SER A 176 -7.92 -3.93 5.59
CA SER A 176 -8.14 -5.33 5.94
C SER A 176 -9.28 -5.46 6.95
N ALA A 177 -9.30 -4.65 8.01
CA ALA A 177 -10.37 -4.69 9.02
C ALA A 177 -11.75 -4.36 8.43
N VAL A 178 -11.85 -3.32 7.61
CA VAL A 178 -13.13 -2.91 6.98
C VAL A 178 -13.60 -3.95 5.98
N PHE A 179 -12.70 -4.47 5.15
CA PHE A 179 -13.04 -5.48 4.16
C PHE A 179 -13.60 -6.74 4.82
N LEU A 180 -12.95 -7.19 5.90
CA LEU A 180 -13.41 -8.34 6.67
C LEU A 180 -14.76 -8.11 7.32
N PHE A 181 -14.97 -6.94 7.92
CA PHE A 181 -16.26 -6.58 8.54
C PHE A 181 -17.41 -6.51 7.53
N VAL A 182 -17.15 -6.03 6.30
CA VAL A 182 -18.18 -5.94 5.25
C VAL A 182 -18.45 -7.29 4.58
N SER A 183 -17.44 -8.17 4.55
CA SER A 183 -17.54 -9.48 3.90
C SER A 183 -18.05 -10.60 4.80
N SER A 184 -18.14 -10.35 6.12
CA SER A 184 -18.75 -11.23 7.12
C SER A 184 -20.25 -10.97 7.28
#